data_AF-A0A9D9IG49-F1
#
_entry.id   AF-A0A9D9IG49-F1
#
_cell.length_a   1.000
_cell.length_b   1.000
_cell.length_c   1.000
_cell.angle_alpha   90.00
_cell.angle_beta   90.00
_cell.angle_gamma   90.00
#
_symmetry.space_group_name_H-M   'P 1'
#
loop_
_entity.id
_entity.type
_entity.pdbx_description
1 polymer ?
#
loop_
_entity_poly.entity_id
_entity_poly.type
_entity_poly.pdbx_seq_one_letter_code
_entity_poly.pdbx_strand_id
1 'polypeptide(L)'
;MTRILTIALIAVCAWILPAQGQTVDKGLASRMDPAGLRELYQICRHTTLSVRQQEKLAGLLEECSAEFKDALLGNDGFLTLEDEKRLEKMRDKALRATLSEAQLLEYFRYLCVPEATRAGHEARDIVSGQLKLTYMEKKYINNTFYVIAQESGAVRMLYKGQPGRIRSETEKIYEREIEYLRQKSGISVDKDMKATRVLIINDYAPLTPQTAENPAK
;
A
#
# COMPACT_ATOMS: atom_id res chain seq x y z
N MET A 1 13.21 27.95 -25.27
CA MET A 1 12.30 27.84 -24.11
C MET A 1 12.06 26.37 -23.86
N THR A 2 12.81 25.76 -22.96
CA THR A 2 12.78 24.32 -22.69
C THR A 2 12.58 24.17 -21.19
N ARG A 3 11.32 24.05 -20.76
CA ARG A 3 10.99 23.74 -19.37
C ARG A 3 11.09 22.23 -19.21
N ILE A 4 12.19 21.77 -18.64
CA ILE A 4 12.36 20.41 -18.16
C ILE A 4 11.32 20.24 -17.04
N LEU A 5 10.28 19.45 -17.29
CA LEU A 5 9.37 18.99 -16.25
C LEU A 5 10.18 18.11 -15.30
N THR A 6 10.41 18.61 -14.09
CA THR A 6 10.94 17.84 -12.98
C THR A 6 9.91 16.79 -12.60
N ILE A 7 9.97 15.61 -13.23
CA ILE A 7 9.26 14.43 -12.77
C ILE A 7 9.91 14.04 -11.45
N ALA A 8 9.19 14.27 -10.35
CA ALA A 8 9.59 13.80 -9.04
C ALA A 8 9.61 12.26 -9.08
N LEU A 9 10.79 11.73 -9.34
CA LEU A 9 11.13 10.33 -9.21
C LEU A 9 11.00 9.97 -7.71
N ILE A 10 9.83 9.50 -7.27
CA ILE A 10 9.77 8.72 -6.03
C ILE A 10 10.40 7.37 -6.36
N ALA A 11 11.72 7.36 -6.42
CA ALA A 11 12.50 6.16 -6.39
C ALA A 11 12.17 5.45 -5.08
N VAL A 12 11.69 4.21 -5.17
CA VAL A 12 11.68 3.26 -4.06
C VAL A 12 13.14 2.93 -3.74
N CYS A 13 13.78 3.88 -3.10
CA CYS A 13 15.06 3.77 -2.45
C CYS A 13 14.76 3.32 -1.03
N ALA A 14 14.55 2.00 -0.86
CA ALA A 14 14.63 1.34 0.43
C ALA A 14 16.09 1.41 0.92
N TRP A 15 16.50 2.59 1.38
CA TRP A 15 17.76 2.75 2.08
C TRP A 15 17.55 2.37 3.53
N ILE A 16 18.41 1.45 3.95
CA ILE A 16 18.61 0.97 5.31
C ILE A 16 19.07 2.16 6.16
N LEU A 17 18.12 2.99 6.59
CA LEU A 17 18.21 3.58 7.92
C LEU A 17 17.92 2.43 8.89
N PRO A 18 18.59 2.34 10.05
CA PRO A 18 18.12 1.40 11.07
C PRO A 18 16.65 1.72 11.24
N ALA A 19 15.79 0.75 10.94
CA ALA A 19 14.37 0.88 11.17
C ALA A 19 14.26 1.26 12.65
N GLN A 20 14.06 2.55 12.94
CA GLN A 20 13.48 2.91 14.21
C GLN A 20 12.16 2.17 14.16
N GLY A 21 12.12 1.02 14.84
CA GLY A 21 10.95 0.17 14.84
C GLY A 21 9.78 1.10 15.08
N GLN A 22 8.77 0.98 14.23
CA GLN A 22 7.53 1.70 14.36
C GLN A 22 6.97 1.31 15.74
N THR A 23 7.20 2.18 16.73
CA THR A 23 7.16 1.86 18.17
C THR A 23 6.23 2.81 18.90
N VAL A 24 5.55 2.26 19.90
CA VAL A 24 4.76 3.05 20.84
C VAL A 24 5.67 3.58 21.95
N ASP A 25 5.47 4.83 22.36
CA ASP A 25 6.17 5.42 23.48
C ASP A 25 5.95 4.60 24.76
N LYS A 26 7.02 4.28 25.48
CA LYS A 26 6.96 3.40 26.66
C LYS A 26 6.23 4.06 27.84
N GLY A 27 6.31 5.38 27.97
CA GLY A 27 5.62 6.13 29.02
C GLY A 27 4.12 6.22 28.75
N LEU A 28 3.73 6.32 27.49
CA LEU A 28 2.32 6.20 27.08
C LEU A 28 1.81 4.77 27.28
N ALA A 29 2.56 3.77 26.81
CA ALA A 29 2.17 2.36 26.90
C ALA A 29 1.96 1.86 28.33
N SER A 30 2.67 2.41 29.33
CA SER A 30 2.52 2.00 30.73
C SER A 30 1.26 2.56 31.41
N ARG A 31 0.57 3.51 30.79
CA ARG A 31 -0.60 4.21 31.37
C ARG A 31 -1.90 3.92 30.64
N MET A 32 -1.84 3.47 29.38
CA MET A 32 -3.01 3.10 28.60
C MET A 32 -3.59 1.76 29.03
N ASP A 33 -4.89 1.58 28.78
CA ASP A 33 -5.53 0.29 28.89
C ASP A 33 -5.01 -0.68 27.81
N PRO A 34 -5.00 -2.01 28.05
CA PRO A 34 -4.46 -2.96 27.08
C PRO A 34 -5.18 -2.98 25.72
N ALA A 35 -6.47 -2.67 25.68
CA ALA A 35 -7.25 -2.69 24.43
C ALA A 35 -6.92 -1.44 23.59
N GLY A 36 -6.94 -0.26 24.20
CA GLY A 36 -6.52 0.99 23.56
C GLY A 36 -5.06 0.96 23.11
N LEU A 37 -4.16 0.40 23.93
CA LEU A 37 -2.75 0.21 23.56
C LEU A 37 -2.60 -0.71 22.34
N ARG A 38 -3.39 -1.80 22.27
CA ARG A 38 -3.37 -2.70 21.12
C ARG A 38 -3.80 -1.99 19.85
N GLU A 39 -4.85 -1.19 19.91
CA GLU A 39 -5.32 -0.41 18.75
C GLU A 39 -4.29 0.64 18.31
N LEU A 40 -3.75 1.41 19.26
CA LEU A 40 -2.70 2.38 18.99
C LEU A 40 -1.48 1.70 18.35
N TYR A 41 -1.06 0.56 18.90
CA TYR A 41 0.07 -0.21 18.36
C TYR A 41 -0.19 -0.67 16.92
N GLN A 42 -1.41 -1.09 16.55
CA GLN A 42 -1.70 -1.46 15.16
C GLN A 42 -1.54 -0.31 14.17
N ILE A 43 -1.66 0.94 14.61
CA ILE A 43 -1.41 2.12 13.78
C ILE A 43 0.09 2.44 13.80
N CYS A 44 0.65 2.54 15.01
CA CYS A 44 2.06 2.89 15.24
C CYS A 44 3.05 1.88 14.69
N ARG A 45 2.67 0.64 14.37
CA ARG A 45 3.54 -0.41 13.80
C ARG A 45 3.65 -0.38 12.27
N HIS A 46 2.88 0.50 11.61
CA HIS A 46 2.83 0.65 10.15
C HIS A 46 3.08 2.08 9.70
N THR A 47 3.07 3.02 10.64
CA THR A 47 3.26 4.44 10.37
C THR A 47 4.00 5.07 11.54
N THR A 48 5.07 5.79 11.25
CA THR A 48 5.87 6.44 12.29
C THR A 48 5.13 7.67 12.81
N LEU A 49 4.80 7.66 14.10
CA LEU A 49 4.11 8.74 14.80
C LEU A 49 5.05 9.36 15.83
N SER A 50 5.09 10.69 15.90
CA SER A 50 5.77 11.40 17.00
C SER A 50 5.06 11.13 18.33
N VAL A 51 5.77 11.23 19.46
CA VAL A 51 5.19 11.02 20.80
C VAL A 51 3.91 11.83 21.01
N ARG A 52 3.92 13.11 20.62
CA ARG A 52 2.75 13.99 20.70
C ARG A 52 1.58 13.51 19.84
N GLN A 53 1.85 12.98 18.65
CA GLN A 53 0.80 12.37 17.83
C GLN A 53 0.27 11.09 18.46
N GLN A 54 1.13 10.26 19.07
CA GLN A 54 0.70 9.05 19.76
C GLN A 54 -0.20 9.39 20.96
N GLU A 55 0.18 10.36 21.79
CA GLU A 55 -0.62 10.83 22.92
C GLU A 55 -1.98 11.40 22.47
N LYS A 56 -1.97 12.23 21.42
CA LYS A 56 -3.21 12.79 20.86
C LYS A 56 -4.12 11.68 20.32
N LEU A 57 -3.56 10.74 19.58
CA LEU A 57 -4.32 9.64 19.00
C LEU A 57 -4.87 8.71 20.09
N ALA A 58 -4.07 8.40 21.11
CA ALA A 58 -4.48 7.61 22.26
C ALA A 58 -5.73 8.19 22.93
N GLY A 59 -5.73 9.49 23.26
CA GLY A 59 -6.91 10.13 23.86
C GLY A 59 -8.14 10.06 22.97
N LEU A 60 -7.99 10.25 21.65
CA LEU A 60 -9.12 10.13 20.71
C LEU A 60 -9.63 8.70 20.56
N LEU A 61 -8.76 7.69 20.69
CA LEU A 61 -9.15 6.28 20.69
C LEU A 61 -9.85 5.88 22.00
N GLU A 62 -9.45 6.46 23.13
CA GLU A 62 -10.15 6.31 24.41
C GLU A 62 -11.57 6.89 24.33
N GLU A 63 -11.75 8.05 23.71
CA GLU A 63 -13.09 8.62 23.42
C GLU A 63 -13.92 7.67 22.53
N CYS A 64 -13.33 7.10 21.47
CA CYS A 64 -14.01 6.12 20.63
C CYS A 64 -14.40 4.86 21.41
N SER A 65 -13.56 4.42 22.34
CA SER A 65 -13.79 3.23 23.17
C SER A 65 -14.88 3.46 24.21
N ALA A 66 -14.93 4.66 24.81
CA ALA A 66 -16.01 5.07 25.70
C ALA A 66 -17.34 5.09 24.95
N GLU A 67 -17.36 5.68 23.75
CA GLU A 67 -18.56 5.70 22.92
C GLU A 67 -19.02 4.31 22.50
N PHE A 68 -18.09 3.41 22.16
CA PHE A 68 -18.41 2.02 21.86
C PHE A 68 -19.09 1.34 23.06
N LYS A 69 -18.58 1.57 24.27
CA LYS A 69 -19.18 1.05 25.50
C LYS A 69 -20.59 1.60 25.71
N ASP A 70 -20.78 2.90 25.55
CA ASP A 70 -22.08 3.56 25.74
C ASP A 70 -23.10 3.08 24.70
N ALA A 71 -22.68 2.90 23.44
CA ALA A 71 -23.53 2.34 22.38
C ALA A 71 -23.98 0.90 22.70
N LEU A 72 -23.11 0.07 23.26
CA LEU A 72 -23.49 -1.28 23.70
C LEU A 72 -24.46 -1.24 24.88
N LEU A 73 -24.17 -0.42 25.89
CA LEU A 73 -25.03 -0.32 27.09
C LEU A 73 -26.41 0.25 26.77
N GLY A 74 -26.51 1.16 25.80
CA GLY A 74 -27.77 1.74 25.36
C GLY A 74 -28.66 0.82 24.54
N ASN A 75 -28.10 -0.26 23.98
CA ASN A 75 -28.78 -1.18 23.05
C ASN A 75 -28.73 -2.64 23.54
N ASP A 76 -28.83 -2.87 24.86
CA ASP A 76 -28.84 -4.21 25.49
C ASP A 76 -27.67 -5.12 25.08
N GLY A 77 -26.49 -4.53 24.84
CA GLY A 77 -25.28 -5.24 24.44
C GLY A 77 -25.14 -5.49 22.93
N PHE A 78 -26.00 -4.90 22.10
CA PHE A 78 -25.90 -4.98 20.64
C PHE A 78 -25.37 -3.68 20.03
N LEU A 79 -24.55 -3.80 19.00
CA LEU A 79 -24.14 -2.65 18.22
C LEU A 79 -25.07 -2.52 17.01
N THR A 80 -25.77 -1.40 16.89
CA THR A 80 -26.64 -1.16 15.74
C THR A 80 -25.80 -0.77 14.51
N LEU A 81 -26.36 -0.92 13.31
CA LEU A 81 -25.71 -0.44 12.07
C LEU A 81 -25.47 1.07 12.08
N GLU A 82 -26.27 1.83 12.83
CA GLU A 82 -26.08 3.28 12.97
C GLU A 82 -24.89 3.59 13.88
N ASP A 83 -24.78 2.89 15.01
CA ASP A 83 -23.67 3.02 15.95
C ASP A 83 -22.35 2.57 15.32
N GLU A 84 -22.33 1.47 14.57
CA GLU A 84 -21.16 1.04 13.80
C GLU A 84 -20.66 2.14 12.87
N LYS A 85 -21.55 2.70 12.05
CA LYS A 85 -21.19 3.79 11.12
C LYS A 85 -20.71 5.03 11.85
N ARG A 86 -21.26 5.31 13.02
CA ARG A 86 -20.90 6.46 13.84
C ARG A 86 -19.50 6.29 14.45
N LEU A 87 -19.21 5.12 15.01
CA LEU A 87 -17.89 4.76 15.54
C LEU A 87 -16.83 4.72 14.44
N GLU A 88 -17.14 4.16 13.27
CA GLU A 88 -16.25 4.21 12.11
C GLU A 88 -15.89 5.66 11.72
N LYS A 89 -16.88 6.56 11.71
CA LYS A 89 -16.66 7.99 11.43
C LYS A 89 -15.81 8.66 12.51
N MET A 90 -16.04 8.34 13.79
CA MET A 90 -15.24 8.87 14.89
C MET A 90 -13.79 8.44 14.77
N ARG A 91 -13.55 7.16 14.48
CA ARG A 91 -12.21 6.61 14.28
C ARG A 91 -11.52 7.22 13.05
N ASP A 92 -12.20 7.35 11.91
CA ASP A 92 -11.66 8.02 10.73
C ASP A 92 -11.32 9.50 11.02
N LYS A 93 -12.18 10.20 11.77
CA LYS A 93 -11.92 11.56 12.22
C LYS A 93 -10.70 11.64 13.15
N ALA A 94 -10.56 10.70 14.09
CA ALA A 94 -9.42 10.65 15.01
C ALA A 94 -8.09 10.47 14.27
N LEU A 95 -8.07 9.55 13.31
CA LEU A 95 -6.92 9.31 12.43
C LEU A 95 -6.58 10.57 11.64
N ARG A 96 -7.56 11.17 10.94
CA ARG A 96 -7.35 12.36 10.10
C ARG A 96 -6.98 13.62 10.90
N ALA A 97 -7.40 13.72 12.15
CA ALA A 97 -7.04 14.83 13.02
C ALA A 97 -5.59 14.74 13.52
N THR A 98 -4.96 13.57 13.42
CA THR A 98 -3.66 13.31 14.07
C THR A 98 -2.55 12.97 13.07
N LEU A 99 -2.87 12.21 12.02
CA LEU A 99 -1.93 11.78 10.99
C LEU A 99 -1.93 12.77 9.83
N SER A 100 -0.75 12.98 9.24
CA SER A 100 -0.62 13.65 7.95
C SER A 100 -1.17 12.79 6.80
N GLU A 101 -1.39 13.40 5.63
CA GLU A 101 -1.84 12.67 4.43
C GLU A 101 -0.90 11.51 4.07
N ALA A 102 0.42 11.71 4.14
CA ALA A 102 1.40 10.67 3.87
C ALA A 102 1.34 9.52 4.90
N GLN A 103 1.21 9.86 6.18
CA GLN A 103 1.04 8.87 7.26
C GLN A 103 -0.25 8.06 7.09
N LEU A 104 -1.37 8.70 6.70
CA LEU A 104 -2.62 8.02 6.40
C LEU A 104 -2.48 7.06 5.21
N LEU A 105 -1.74 7.45 4.17
CA LEU A 105 -1.50 6.57 3.02
C LEU A 105 -0.70 5.33 3.41
N GLU A 106 0.34 5.46 4.24
CA GLU A 106 1.10 4.31 4.75
C GLU A 106 0.19 3.36 5.53
N TYR A 107 -0.60 3.91 6.46
CA TYR A 107 -1.54 3.12 7.25
C TYR A 107 -2.59 2.42 6.38
N PHE A 108 -3.20 3.12 5.43
CA PHE A 108 -4.23 2.55 4.55
C PHE A 108 -3.65 1.53 3.55
N ARG A 109 -2.40 1.70 3.11
CA ARG A 109 -1.71 0.67 2.31
C ARG A 109 -1.57 -0.63 3.10
N TYR A 110 -1.29 -0.56 4.40
CA TYR A 110 -1.26 -1.76 5.24
C TYR A 110 -2.64 -2.44 5.30
N LEU A 111 -3.71 -1.68 5.50
CA LEU A 111 -5.07 -2.26 5.55
C LEU A 111 -5.46 -2.96 4.25
N CYS A 112 -4.89 -2.54 3.11
CA CYS A 112 -5.16 -3.14 1.80
C CYS A 112 -4.29 -4.35 1.45
N VAL A 113 -3.36 -4.78 2.33
CA VAL A 113 -2.44 -5.90 2.05
C VAL A 113 -3.18 -7.21 1.70
N PRO A 114 -4.21 -7.65 2.45
CA PRO A 114 -4.88 -8.92 2.14
C PRO A 114 -5.52 -8.93 0.74
N GLU A 115 -6.25 -7.87 0.38
CA GLU A 115 -6.85 -7.74 -0.94
C GLU A 115 -5.81 -7.61 -2.04
N ALA A 116 -4.72 -6.88 -1.78
CA ALA A 116 -3.61 -6.72 -2.72
C ALA A 116 -2.88 -8.04 -3.00
N THR A 117 -2.63 -8.85 -1.96
CA THR A 117 -2.04 -10.20 -2.10
C THR A 117 -2.93 -11.08 -2.98
N ARG A 118 -4.25 -11.07 -2.74
CA ARG A 118 -5.19 -11.81 -3.58
C ARG A 118 -5.17 -11.32 -5.03
N ALA A 119 -5.20 -10.00 -5.25
CA ALA A 119 -5.20 -9.42 -6.59
C ALA A 119 -3.91 -9.76 -7.37
N GLY A 120 -2.75 -9.73 -6.72
CA GLY A 120 -1.48 -10.13 -7.34
C GLY A 120 -1.48 -11.61 -7.77
N HIS A 121 -1.97 -12.50 -6.91
CA HIS A 121 -2.08 -13.92 -7.23
C HIS A 121 -3.07 -14.19 -8.37
N GLU A 122 -4.24 -13.58 -8.30
CA GLU A 122 -5.27 -13.72 -9.33
C GLU A 122 -4.77 -13.25 -10.70
N ALA A 123 -4.13 -12.08 -10.78
CA ALA A 123 -3.57 -11.57 -12.02
C ALA A 123 -2.47 -12.50 -12.58
N ARG A 124 -1.59 -13.01 -11.72
CA ARG A 124 -0.56 -14.00 -12.13
C ARG A 124 -1.21 -15.24 -12.74
N ASP A 125 -2.26 -15.76 -12.11
CA ASP A 125 -2.90 -17.00 -12.55
C ASP A 125 -3.65 -16.79 -13.88
N ILE A 126 -4.36 -15.67 -14.02
CA ILE A 126 -5.03 -15.27 -15.27
C ILE A 126 -4.01 -15.12 -16.41
N VAL A 127 -2.92 -14.39 -16.20
CA VAL A 127 -1.93 -14.14 -17.25
C VAL A 127 -1.12 -15.40 -17.58
N SER A 128 -0.87 -16.26 -16.60
CA SER A 128 -0.24 -17.58 -16.84
C SER A 128 -1.10 -18.50 -17.71
N GLY A 129 -2.42 -18.31 -17.71
CA GLY A 129 -3.33 -19.01 -18.61
C GLY A 129 -3.29 -18.50 -20.06
N GLN A 130 -2.83 -17.27 -20.27
CA GLN A 130 -2.77 -16.62 -21.58
C GLN A 130 -1.38 -16.75 -22.25
N LEU A 131 -0.32 -16.70 -21.46
CA LEU A 131 1.06 -16.68 -21.94
C LEU A 131 1.91 -17.74 -21.21
N LYS A 132 2.89 -18.31 -21.91
CA LYS A 132 3.93 -19.14 -21.28
C LYS A 132 4.95 -18.23 -20.58
N LEU A 133 4.74 -18.03 -19.27
CA LEU A 133 5.55 -17.14 -18.45
C LEU A 133 6.74 -17.85 -17.79
N THR A 134 7.88 -17.16 -17.72
CA THR A 134 9.01 -17.52 -16.86
C THR A 134 8.68 -17.28 -15.39
N TYR A 135 9.54 -17.80 -14.49
CA TYR A 135 9.42 -17.53 -13.06
C TYR A 135 9.48 -16.03 -12.74
N MET A 136 10.38 -15.30 -13.41
CA MET A 136 10.54 -13.86 -13.18
C MET A 136 9.35 -13.06 -13.70
N GLU A 137 8.82 -13.40 -14.88
CA GLU A 137 7.61 -12.76 -15.41
C GLU A 137 6.41 -12.95 -14.47
N LYS A 138 6.21 -14.17 -13.93
CA LYS A 138 5.17 -14.42 -12.91
C LYS A 138 5.34 -13.56 -11.67
N LYS A 139 6.58 -13.38 -11.20
CA LYS A 139 6.89 -12.54 -10.05
C LYS A 139 6.60 -11.07 -10.34
N TYR A 140 6.97 -10.56 -11.52
CA TYR A 140 6.71 -9.18 -11.91
C TYR A 140 5.20 -8.90 -12.02
N ILE A 141 4.44 -9.77 -12.69
CA ILE A 141 2.98 -9.64 -12.80
C ILE A 141 2.35 -9.62 -11.40
N ASN A 142 2.69 -10.59 -10.55
CA ASN A 142 2.16 -10.66 -9.19
C ASN A 142 2.43 -9.37 -8.41
N ASN A 143 3.66 -8.86 -8.46
CA ASN A 143 4.05 -7.66 -7.73
C ASN A 143 3.38 -6.40 -8.29
N THR A 144 3.30 -6.25 -9.61
CA THR A 144 2.64 -5.12 -10.27
C THR A 144 1.18 -5.02 -9.83
N PHE A 145 0.42 -6.11 -9.93
CA PHE A 145 -1.00 -6.08 -9.57
C PHE A 145 -1.23 -6.02 -8.06
N TYR A 146 -0.31 -6.54 -7.25
CA TYR A 146 -0.28 -6.29 -5.81
C TYR A 146 -0.16 -4.78 -5.52
N VAL A 147 0.82 -4.09 -6.11
CA VAL A 147 1.05 -2.65 -5.87
C VAL A 147 -0.13 -1.82 -6.37
N ILE A 148 -0.64 -2.11 -7.57
CA ILE A 148 -1.82 -1.41 -8.12
C ILE A 148 -3.00 -1.52 -7.14
N ALA A 149 -3.31 -2.73 -6.67
CA ALA A 149 -4.42 -2.95 -5.76
C ALA A 149 -4.20 -2.27 -4.40
N GLN A 150 -3.00 -2.39 -3.82
CA GLN A 150 -2.66 -1.83 -2.51
C GLN A 150 -2.75 -0.30 -2.53
N GLU A 151 -2.08 0.35 -3.49
CA GLU A 151 -2.04 1.81 -3.55
C GLU A 151 -3.39 2.39 -3.95
N SER A 152 -4.07 1.78 -4.92
CA SER A 152 -5.41 2.24 -5.32
C SER A 152 -6.43 2.07 -4.19
N GLY A 153 -6.31 1.01 -3.39
CA GLY A 153 -7.11 0.81 -2.19
C GLY A 153 -6.87 1.92 -1.17
N ALA A 154 -5.61 2.22 -0.87
CA ALA A 154 -5.24 3.28 0.05
C ALA A 154 -5.73 4.67 -0.40
N VAL A 155 -5.62 4.97 -1.71
CA VAL A 155 -6.15 6.20 -2.32
C VAL A 155 -7.67 6.31 -2.17
N ARG A 156 -8.40 5.19 -2.37
CA ARG A 156 -9.86 5.16 -2.17
C ARG A 156 -10.26 5.46 -0.72
N MET A 157 -9.49 4.96 0.25
CA MET A 157 -9.71 5.26 1.68
C MET A 157 -9.36 6.71 2.01
N LEU A 158 -8.23 7.21 1.49
CA LEU A 158 -7.77 8.57 1.76
C LEU A 158 -8.76 9.62 1.23
N TYR A 159 -9.20 9.48 -0.03
CA TYR A 159 -10.03 10.46 -0.71
C TYR A 159 -11.52 10.07 -0.75
N LYS A 160 -11.99 9.31 0.26
CA LYS A 160 -13.40 8.92 0.38
C LYS A 160 -14.31 10.15 0.18
N GLY A 161 -15.27 10.03 -0.74
CA GLY A 161 -16.17 11.14 -1.12
C GLY A 161 -15.65 12.06 -2.24
N GLN A 162 -14.45 11.85 -2.77
CA GLN A 162 -13.87 12.64 -3.88
C GLN A 162 -13.64 11.75 -5.13
N PRO A 163 -14.70 11.33 -5.85
CA PRO A 163 -14.59 10.34 -6.93
C PRO A 163 -13.67 10.79 -8.08
N GLY A 164 -13.61 12.10 -8.37
CA GLY A 164 -12.71 12.65 -9.39
C GLY A 164 -11.23 12.48 -9.02
N ARG A 165 -10.87 12.76 -7.77
CA ARG A 165 -9.49 12.60 -7.27
C ARG A 165 -9.12 11.13 -7.18
N ILE A 166 -10.02 10.28 -6.68
CA ILE A 166 -9.83 8.82 -6.67
C ILE A 166 -9.51 8.33 -8.07
N ARG A 167 -10.37 8.63 -9.06
CA ARG A 167 -10.19 8.17 -10.44
C ARG A 167 -8.84 8.59 -11.02
N SER A 168 -8.50 9.87 -10.88
CA SER A 168 -7.25 10.43 -11.40
C SER A 168 -6.02 9.75 -10.78
N GLU A 169 -5.99 9.60 -9.46
CA GLU A 169 -4.85 9.00 -8.76
C GLU A 169 -4.73 7.49 -9.02
N THR A 170 -5.83 6.74 -9.06
CA THR A 170 -5.80 5.31 -9.39
C THR A 170 -5.37 5.05 -10.83
N GLU A 171 -5.72 5.95 -11.76
CA GLU A 171 -5.28 5.85 -13.15
C GLU A 171 -3.76 6.02 -13.26
N LYS A 172 -3.21 7.04 -12.60
CA LYS A 172 -1.75 7.28 -12.58
C LYS A 172 -0.99 6.09 -11.99
N ILE A 173 -1.51 5.48 -10.93
CA ILE A 173 -0.92 4.27 -10.33
C ILE A 173 -0.92 3.14 -11.35
N TYR A 174 -2.05 2.88 -12.00
CA TYR A 174 -2.18 1.83 -13.00
C TYR A 174 -1.18 2.04 -14.15
N GLU A 175 -1.17 3.22 -14.77
CA GLU A 175 -0.28 3.56 -15.88
C GLU A 175 1.19 3.38 -15.50
N ARG A 176 1.59 3.89 -14.32
CA ARG A 176 2.97 3.77 -13.80
C ARG A 176 3.39 2.31 -13.64
N GLU A 177 2.56 1.49 -13.01
CA GLU A 177 2.91 0.11 -12.68
C GLU A 177 2.84 -0.85 -13.88
N ILE A 178 1.92 -0.61 -14.82
CA ILE A 178 1.90 -1.34 -16.10
C ILE A 178 3.09 -0.97 -16.97
N GLU A 179 3.49 0.30 -16.99
CA GLU A 179 4.71 0.71 -17.70
C GLU A 179 5.96 0.06 -17.09
N TYR A 180 6.04 -0.01 -15.77
CA TYR A 180 7.09 -0.75 -15.07
C TYR A 180 7.12 -2.23 -15.48
N LEU A 181 5.96 -2.89 -15.49
CA LEU A 181 5.84 -4.29 -15.92
C LEU A 181 6.33 -4.47 -17.35
N ARG A 182 5.91 -3.58 -18.27
CA ARG A 182 6.31 -3.59 -19.67
C ARG A 182 7.82 -3.49 -19.83
N GLN A 183 8.47 -2.58 -19.10
CA GLN A 183 9.92 -2.40 -19.15
C GLN A 183 10.69 -3.58 -18.57
N LYS A 184 10.16 -4.23 -17.53
CA LYS A 184 10.84 -5.34 -16.83
C LYS A 184 10.63 -6.71 -17.43
N SER A 185 9.49 -6.93 -18.09
CA SER A 185 9.10 -8.26 -18.59
C SER A 185 8.80 -8.29 -20.09
N GLY A 186 8.64 -7.14 -20.73
CA GLY A 186 8.18 -7.07 -22.12
C GLY A 186 6.71 -7.48 -22.28
N ILE A 187 5.96 -7.62 -21.19
CA ILE A 187 4.53 -7.95 -21.17
C ILE A 187 3.73 -6.67 -20.92
N SER A 188 2.68 -6.47 -21.72
CA SER A 188 1.64 -5.48 -21.45
C SER A 188 0.37 -6.19 -21.02
N VAL A 189 -0.31 -5.65 -20.01
CA VAL A 189 -1.60 -6.14 -19.53
C VAL A 189 -2.58 -4.96 -19.51
N ASP A 190 -3.73 -5.12 -20.13
CA ASP A 190 -4.80 -4.11 -20.12
C ASP A 190 -5.73 -4.25 -18.91
N LYS A 191 -6.68 -3.31 -18.78
CA LYS A 191 -7.62 -3.27 -17.65
C LYS A 191 -8.61 -4.44 -17.64
N ASP A 192 -8.78 -5.12 -18.77
CA ASP A 192 -9.59 -6.33 -18.91
C ASP A 192 -8.75 -7.60 -18.67
N MET A 193 -7.53 -7.45 -18.12
CA MET A 193 -6.56 -8.51 -17.85
C MET A 193 -6.11 -9.28 -19.09
N LYS A 194 -6.21 -8.70 -20.29
CA LYS A 194 -5.63 -9.30 -21.50
C LYS A 194 -4.15 -8.99 -21.56
N ALA A 195 -3.35 -10.05 -21.68
CA ALA A 195 -1.90 -9.96 -21.69
C ALA A 195 -1.34 -10.21 -23.09
N THR A 196 -0.38 -9.38 -23.48
CA THR A 196 0.34 -9.51 -24.75
C THR A 196 1.84 -9.36 -24.52
N ARG A 197 2.64 -10.16 -25.23
CA ARG A 197 4.08 -9.99 -25.27
C ARG A 197 4.41 -8.93 -26.32
N VAL A 198 4.84 -7.76 -25.86
CA VAL A 198 5.13 -6.59 -26.70
C VAL A 198 6.63 -6.43 -26.97
N LEU A 199 7.49 -7.03 -26.12
CA LEU A 199 8.93 -7.10 -26.32
C LEU A 199 9.42 -8.48 -25.90
N ILE A 200 10.36 -9.06 -26.65
CA ILE A 200 11.10 -10.24 -26.20
C ILE A 200 12.34 -9.71 -25.47
N ILE A 201 12.31 -9.72 -24.15
CA ILE A 201 13.48 -9.43 -23.34
C ILE A 201 14.26 -10.73 -23.19
N ASN A 202 15.36 -10.87 -23.94
CA ASN A 202 16.28 -11.98 -23.74
C ASN A 202 17.06 -11.73 -22.43
N ASP A 203 16.60 -12.36 -21.36
CA ASP A 203 17.43 -12.58 -20.18
C ASP A 203 18.67 -13.38 -20.64
N TYR A 204 19.87 -12.91 -20.27
CA TYR A 204 21.20 -13.31 -20.73
C TYR A 204 21.75 -12.56 -21.96
N ALA A 205 22.25 -11.34 -21.73
CA ALA A 205 23.59 -11.05 -22.24
C ALA A 205 24.56 -11.85 -21.34
N PRO A 206 25.31 -12.84 -21.85
CA PRO A 206 26.33 -13.49 -21.05
C PRO A 206 27.37 -12.44 -20.62
N LEU A 207 27.64 -12.35 -19.32
CA LEU A 207 28.76 -11.58 -18.74
C LEU A 207 30.09 -12.30 -19.00
N THR A 208 30.36 -12.69 -20.24
CA THR A 208 31.68 -13.13 -20.67
C THR A 208 32.21 -12.08 -21.64
N PRO A 209 33.38 -11.47 -21.37
CA PRO A 209 34.12 -10.81 -22.43
C PRO A 209 34.24 -11.81 -23.58
N GLN A 210 33.88 -11.42 -24.79
CA GLN A 210 34.28 -12.17 -25.97
C GLN A 210 35.81 -12.14 -25.96
N THR A 211 36.44 -13.18 -25.41
CA THR A 211 37.83 -13.48 -25.74
C THR A 211 37.84 -13.67 -27.24
N ALA A 212 38.44 -12.70 -27.92
CA ALA A 212 38.86 -12.85 -29.30
C ALA A 212 39.82 -14.06 -29.34
N GLU A 213 39.28 -15.22 -29.71
CA GLU A 213 40.12 -16.31 -30.19
C GLU A 213 40.73 -15.85 -31.51
N ASN A 214 41.99 -15.48 -31.38
CA ASN A 214 42.91 -15.16 -32.46
C ASN A 214 43.13 -16.45 -33.29
N PRO A 215 42.80 -16.50 -34.59
CA PRO A 215 43.08 -17.67 -35.41
C PRO A 215 44.55 -17.61 -35.83
N ALA A 216 45.41 -18.33 -35.12
CA ALA A 216 46.76 -18.62 -35.59
C ALA A 216 47.27 -19.96 -35.02
N LYS A 217 47.05 -21.03 -35.78
CA LYS A 217 48.09 -21.99 -36.21
C LYS A 217 47.55 -22.90 -37.29
#